data_AF-A0A3B5QSB4-F1
#
_entry.id   AF-A0A3B5QSB4-F1
#
_cell.length_a   1.000
_cell.length_b   1.000
_cell.length_c   1.000
_cell.angle_alpha   90.00
_cell.angle_beta   90.00
_cell.angle_gamma   90.00
#
_symmetry.space_group_name_H-M   'P 1'
#
loop_
_entity.id
_entity.type
_entity.pdbx_description
1 polymer ?
#
loop_
_entity_poly.entity_id
_entity_poly.type
_entity_poly.pdbx_seq_one_letter_code
_entity_poly.pdbx_strand_id
1 'polypeptide(L)'
;MHQPFEGSQAIWMDCGIHAREWIAPAFCQYFVRQILQTYKTDAKMEAMMTNMDFYITPVLNIDGYMFSWKNSSTRLWRKNRSPGPSGDCYGTDLNRNFDANWGTIRVSSDCNSDIYPGRGPISEPEAQAVTYFVGSRKEDFLCFLTIHSYGQLLLIPYGHPDFTASNYDELMKVGEEAAEAILKVHGKTYRVGTSPAVLYPNSGSSRDWARMQDIPLTFTFELRDNGTYGFELPQEEIQPTCEEAYSGALHIITYAHDKTFNGAAATAAALWTTLLALGVHLM
;
A
#
# COMPACT_ATOMS: atom_id res chain seq x y z
N MET A 1 -10.62 -22.38 9.39
CA MET A 1 -9.63 -21.97 8.39
C MET A 1 -10.32 -22.09 7.04
N HIS A 2 -10.71 -20.96 6.46
CA HIS A 2 -11.19 -20.93 5.08
C HIS A 2 -9.97 -21.19 4.19
N GLN A 3 -10.04 -22.15 3.28
CA GLN A 3 -9.06 -22.22 2.21
C GLN A 3 -9.28 -21.01 1.30
N PRO A 4 -8.22 -20.41 0.73
CA PRO A 4 -8.39 -19.42 -0.32
C PRO A 4 -9.22 -20.10 -1.42
N PHE A 5 -10.36 -19.53 -1.79
CA PHE A 5 -11.07 -20.01 -2.96
C PHE A 5 -10.19 -19.70 -4.17
N GLU A 6 -9.86 -20.72 -4.97
CA GLU A 6 -9.27 -20.49 -6.29
C GLU A 6 -10.14 -19.45 -7.03
N GLY A 7 -9.56 -18.28 -7.35
CA GLY A 7 -10.23 -17.17 -8.04
C GLY A 7 -10.82 -16.06 -7.17
N SER A 8 -10.54 -15.99 -5.86
CA SER A 8 -10.88 -14.82 -5.03
C SER A 8 -10.03 -13.60 -5.42
N GLN A 9 -10.69 -12.45 -5.59
CA GLN A 9 -9.98 -11.17 -5.69
C GLN A 9 -9.31 -10.86 -4.35
N ALA A 10 -8.28 -10.02 -4.34
CA ALA A 10 -7.49 -9.76 -3.15
C ALA A 10 -7.10 -8.28 -3.03
N ILE A 11 -6.82 -7.88 -1.80
CA ILE A 11 -6.09 -6.65 -1.50
C ILE A 11 -4.77 -7.01 -0.83
N TRP A 12 -3.74 -6.25 -1.15
CA TRP A 12 -2.48 -6.24 -0.42
C TRP A 12 -2.35 -4.96 0.39
N MET A 13 -1.95 -5.10 1.66
CA MET A 13 -1.52 -3.98 2.48
C MET A 13 -0.25 -4.35 3.24
N ASP A 14 0.81 -3.56 3.12
CA ASP A 14 2.02 -3.69 3.92
C ASP A 14 2.30 -2.44 4.74
N CYS A 15 2.90 -2.65 5.91
CA CYS A 15 3.36 -1.61 6.80
C CYS A 15 4.80 -1.90 7.25
N GLY A 16 5.49 -0.86 7.73
CA GLY A 16 6.79 -1.03 8.39
C GLY A 16 7.88 -1.55 7.46
N ILE A 17 7.84 -1.18 6.18
CA ILE A 17 8.95 -1.41 5.24
C ILE A 17 10.17 -0.54 5.61
N HIS A 18 9.95 0.65 6.16
CA HIS A 18 10.99 1.41 6.86
C HIS A 18 10.84 1.26 8.37
N ALA A 19 11.94 0.89 9.02
CA ALA A 19 11.94 0.50 10.42
C ALA A 19 11.52 1.60 11.40
N ARG A 20 11.91 2.86 11.16
CA ARG A 20 11.63 4.00 12.04
C ARG A 20 10.19 4.51 12.02
N GLU A 21 9.39 4.11 11.03
CA GLU A 21 8.03 4.62 10.79
C GLU A 21 7.00 3.86 11.65
N TRP A 22 7.16 3.93 12.98
CA TRP A 22 6.43 3.08 13.94
C TRP A 22 4.90 3.20 13.90
N ILE A 23 4.37 4.32 13.41
CA ILE A 23 2.92 4.50 13.24
C ILE A 23 2.34 3.58 12.17
N ALA A 24 3.11 3.20 11.13
CA ALA A 24 2.62 2.32 10.08
C ALA A 24 2.29 0.90 10.61
N PRO A 25 3.20 0.19 11.33
CA PRO A 25 2.83 -1.07 11.99
C PRO A 25 1.67 -0.96 12.97
N ALA A 26 1.55 0.16 13.70
CA ALA A 26 0.41 0.40 14.59
C ALA A 26 -0.91 0.50 13.80
N PHE A 27 -0.89 1.17 12.64
CA PHE A 27 -2.03 1.25 11.73
C PHE A 27 -2.44 -0.11 11.18
N CYS A 28 -1.52 -0.93 10.64
CA CYS A 28 -1.89 -2.25 10.11
C CYS A 28 -2.56 -3.13 11.18
N GLN A 29 -2.09 -3.09 12.43
CA GLN A 29 -2.72 -3.80 13.54
C GLN A 29 -4.13 -3.25 13.85
N TYR A 30 -4.28 -1.92 13.85
CA TYR A 30 -5.57 -1.27 14.03
C TYR A 30 -6.55 -1.63 12.91
N PHE A 31 -6.12 -1.62 11.65
CA PHE A 31 -6.92 -1.97 10.49
C PHE A 31 -7.49 -3.38 10.61
N VAL A 32 -6.65 -4.37 10.93
CA VAL A 32 -7.08 -5.77 11.16
C VAL A 32 -8.11 -5.85 12.29
N ARG A 33 -7.88 -5.13 13.39
CA ARG A 33 -8.85 -5.06 14.49
C ARG A 33 -10.20 -4.51 14.02
N GLN A 34 -10.22 -3.43 13.24
CA GLN A 34 -11.46 -2.80 12.78
C GLN A 34 -12.27 -3.71 11.85
N ILE A 35 -11.64 -4.32 10.85
CA ILE A 35 -12.36 -5.20 9.91
C ILE A 35 -12.93 -6.44 10.62
N LEU A 36 -12.20 -7.02 11.59
CA LEU A 36 -12.69 -8.15 12.38
C LEU A 36 -13.81 -7.77 13.37
N GLN A 37 -13.88 -6.52 13.80
CA GLN A 37 -14.95 -6.04 14.67
C GLN A 37 -16.24 -5.72 13.89
N THR A 38 -16.13 -5.40 12.60
CA THR A 38 -17.23 -4.89 11.78
C THR A 38 -17.79 -5.90 10.78
N TYR A 39 -17.05 -6.94 10.37
CA TYR A 39 -17.50 -7.86 9.30
C TYR A 39 -18.81 -8.63 9.57
N LYS A 40 -19.31 -8.66 10.81
CA LYS A 40 -20.59 -9.31 11.16
C LYS A 40 -21.73 -8.31 11.39
N THR A 41 -21.44 -7.03 11.43
CA THR A 41 -22.39 -5.97 11.80
C THR A 41 -22.54 -4.91 10.71
N ASP A 42 -21.53 -4.75 9.87
CA ASP A 42 -21.54 -3.91 8.68
C ASP A 42 -21.68 -4.80 7.43
N ALA A 43 -22.83 -4.69 6.76
CA ALA A 43 -23.14 -5.51 5.58
C ALA A 43 -22.18 -5.27 4.41
N LYS A 44 -21.60 -4.07 4.29
CA LYS A 44 -20.62 -3.74 3.25
C LYS A 44 -19.28 -4.39 3.57
N MET A 45 -18.83 -4.35 4.83
CA MET A 45 -17.64 -5.08 5.25
C MET A 45 -17.82 -6.60 5.11
N GLU A 46 -18.98 -7.14 5.47
CA GLU A 46 -19.31 -8.55 5.27
C GLU A 46 -19.18 -8.96 3.80
N ALA A 47 -19.78 -8.17 2.90
CA ALA A 47 -19.67 -8.39 1.46
C ALA A 47 -18.21 -8.33 0.97
N MET A 48 -17.44 -7.34 1.42
CA MET A 48 -16.01 -7.24 1.06
C MET A 48 -15.20 -8.44 1.54
N MET A 49 -15.40 -8.89 2.78
CA MET A 49 -14.71 -10.06 3.36
C MET A 49 -15.17 -11.40 2.76
N THR A 50 -16.37 -11.44 2.16
CA THR A 50 -16.87 -12.60 1.42
C THR A 50 -16.28 -12.68 0.02
N ASN A 51 -16.12 -11.52 -0.63
CA ASN A 51 -15.72 -11.42 -2.04
C ASN A 51 -14.21 -11.31 -2.24
N MET A 52 -13.46 -10.86 -1.22
CA MET A 52 -12.04 -10.57 -1.32
C MET A 52 -11.22 -11.13 -0.15
N ASP A 53 -9.98 -11.54 -0.46
CA ASP A 53 -8.97 -11.85 0.54
C ASP A 53 -8.16 -10.61 0.95
N PHE A 54 -7.94 -10.45 2.26
CA PHE A 54 -7.18 -9.35 2.83
C PHE A 54 -5.79 -9.82 3.29
N TYR A 55 -4.76 -9.56 2.47
CA TYR A 55 -3.37 -9.85 2.84
C TYR A 55 -2.73 -8.62 3.49
N ILE A 56 -2.65 -8.64 4.82
CA ILE A 56 -2.08 -7.56 5.63
C ILE A 56 -0.76 -8.00 6.24
N THR A 57 0.33 -7.29 5.93
CA THR A 57 1.68 -7.51 6.48
C THR A 57 2.05 -6.37 7.43
N PRO A 58 1.88 -6.52 8.76
CA PRO A 58 2.05 -5.40 9.69
C PRO A 58 3.48 -4.88 9.83
N VAL A 59 4.48 -5.74 9.62
CA VAL A 59 5.89 -5.36 9.66
C VAL A 59 6.60 -6.14 8.55
N LEU A 60 6.89 -5.47 7.43
CA LEU A 60 7.65 -6.07 6.34
C LEU A 60 9.14 -6.16 6.70
N ASN A 61 9.71 -5.11 7.27
CA ASN A 61 11.12 -5.04 7.68
C ASN A 61 11.28 -5.40 9.16
N ILE A 62 11.16 -6.69 9.48
CA ILE A 62 11.18 -7.17 10.86
C ILE A 62 12.53 -6.88 11.53
N ASP A 63 13.64 -7.17 10.85
CA ASP A 63 14.98 -6.99 11.43
C ASP A 63 15.29 -5.51 11.69
N GLY A 64 14.94 -4.64 10.75
CA GLY A 64 15.09 -3.20 10.92
C GLY A 64 14.20 -2.69 12.05
N TYR A 65 12.94 -3.14 12.11
CA TYR A 65 12.01 -2.76 13.18
C TYR A 65 12.58 -3.14 14.55
N MET A 66 12.99 -4.40 14.76
CA MET A 66 13.65 -4.84 15.99
C MET A 66 14.89 -4.01 16.32
N PHE A 67 15.70 -3.69 15.30
CA PHE A 67 16.90 -2.86 15.50
C PHE A 67 16.55 -1.45 15.99
N SER A 68 15.46 -0.85 15.50
CA SER A 68 15.01 0.47 15.96
C SER A 68 14.56 0.50 17.43
N TRP A 69 14.22 -0.65 18.02
CA TRP A 69 13.86 -0.78 19.43
C TRP A 69 15.06 -0.98 20.36
N LYS A 70 16.28 -1.17 19.83
CA LYS A 70 17.44 -1.54 20.64
C LYS A 70 17.83 -0.44 21.63
N ASN A 71 17.82 0.83 21.20
CA ASN A 71 18.09 2.01 22.03
C ASN A 71 17.83 3.31 21.25
N SER A 72 17.99 4.47 21.90
CA SER A 72 17.78 5.78 21.27
C SER A 72 18.67 6.06 20.06
N SER A 73 19.90 5.54 19.99
CA SER A 73 20.78 5.76 18.83
C SER A 73 20.39 4.96 17.60
N THR A 74 19.56 3.94 17.75
CA THR A 74 19.07 3.08 16.65
C THR A 74 17.62 3.37 16.27
N ARG A 75 16.90 4.16 17.07
CA ARG A 75 15.48 4.54 16.88
C ARG A 75 15.13 5.04 15.47
N LEU A 76 16.05 5.75 14.83
CA LEU A 76 15.86 6.34 13.51
C LEU A 76 16.42 5.48 12.37
N TRP A 77 16.75 4.21 12.63
CA TRP A 77 17.13 3.27 11.59
C TRP A 77 15.99 3.05 10.59
N ARG A 78 16.29 3.12 9.30
CA ARG A 78 15.31 3.05 8.21
C ARG A 78 15.32 1.72 7.46
N LYS A 79 16.51 1.31 7.03
CA LYS A 79 16.75 0.20 6.10
C LYS A 79 16.46 -1.17 6.72
N ASN A 80 16.58 -2.25 5.96
CA ASN A 80 16.67 -3.59 6.55
C ASN A 80 18.04 -3.80 7.25
N ARG A 81 18.38 -5.05 7.58
CA ARG A 81 19.63 -5.39 8.31
C ARG A 81 20.54 -6.35 7.56
N SER A 82 20.36 -6.51 6.25
CA SER A 82 21.24 -7.33 5.43
C SER A 82 22.70 -6.82 5.49
N PRO A 83 23.70 -7.72 5.41
CA PRO A 83 25.10 -7.30 5.30
C PRO A 83 25.35 -6.52 4.01
N GLY A 84 26.01 -5.36 4.12
CA GLY A 84 26.41 -4.54 2.98
C GLY A 84 27.56 -5.15 2.16
N PRO A 85 28.04 -4.45 1.11
CA PRO A 85 29.21 -4.88 0.34
C PRO A 85 30.53 -4.80 1.13
N SER A 86 30.59 -4.00 2.20
CA SER A 86 31.73 -3.86 3.11
C SER A 86 31.34 -4.24 4.54
N GLY A 87 32.33 -4.59 5.38
CA GLY A 87 32.10 -5.13 6.73
C GLY A 87 31.37 -4.20 7.70
N ASP A 88 31.51 -2.88 7.53
CA ASP A 88 30.91 -1.89 8.44
C ASP A 88 29.54 -1.37 7.96
N CYS A 89 29.07 -1.88 6.82
CA CYS A 89 27.90 -1.38 6.16
C CYS A 89 26.72 -2.35 6.27
N TYR A 90 25.54 -1.83 6.59
CA TYR A 90 24.35 -2.66 6.77
C TYR A 90 23.12 -2.03 6.15
N GLY A 91 22.28 -2.89 5.60
CA GLY A 91 20.94 -2.61 5.15
C GLY A 91 20.84 -1.98 3.77
N THR A 92 19.72 -2.24 3.14
CA THR A 92 19.23 -1.68 1.89
C THR A 92 17.92 -0.93 2.17
N ASP A 93 17.69 0.21 1.50
CA ASP A 93 16.38 0.84 1.48
C ASP A 93 15.43 -0.05 0.67
N LEU A 94 14.56 -0.77 1.37
CA LEU A 94 13.61 -1.69 0.75
C LEU A 94 12.68 -0.98 -0.25
N ASN A 95 12.35 0.30 -0.03
CA ASN A 95 11.53 1.08 -0.97
C ASN A 95 12.37 1.79 -2.05
N ARG A 96 13.59 1.31 -2.28
CA ARG A 96 14.44 1.54 -3.47
C ARG A 96 14.87 0.23 -4.13
N ASN A 97 14.44 -0.91 -3.60
CA ASN A 97 14.93 -2.23 -4.02
C ASN A 97 14.02 -2.95 -5.00
N PHE A 98 12.79 -2.50 -5.27
CA PHE A 98 11.91 -3.17 -6.22
C PHE A 98 12.35 -2.91 -7.67
N ASP A 99 12.02 -3.82 -8.59
CA ASP A 99 12.32 -3.67 -10.02
C ASP A 99 11.34 -2.72 -10.72
N ALA A 100 11.39 -1.44 -10.33
CA ALA A 100 10.59 -0.37 -10.88
C ALA A 100 11.50 0.82 -11.23
N ASN A 101 12.06 0.80 -12.43
CA ASN A 101 13.12 1.72 -12.85
C ASN A 101 14.31 1.71 -11.87
N TRP A 102 14.64 0.53 -11.33
CA TRP A 102 15.55 0.40 -10.19
C TRP A 102 16.88 1.14 -10.41
N GLY A 103 17.31 1.89 -9.39
CA GLY A 103 18.62 2.55 -9.39
C GLY A 103 18.75 3.76 -10.32
N THR A 104 17.69 4.24 -10.96
CA THR A 104 17.81 5.33 -11.96
C THR A 104 17.74 6.73 -11.37
N ILE A 105 16.99 6.96 -10.28
CA ILE A 105 16.82 8.31 -9.72
C ILE A 105 16.68 8.33 -8.19
N ARG A 106 17.33 9.32 -7.57
CA ARG A 106 17.28 9.57 -6.11
C ARG A 106 17.63 8.33 -5.27
N VAL A 107 18.73 7.71 -5.68
CA VAL A 107 19.41 6.60 -5.00
C VAL A 107 20.85 6.99 -4.70
N SER A 108 21.50 6.28 -3.78
CA SER A 108 22.93 6.43 -3.50
C SER A 108 23.66 5.11 -3.70
N SER A 109 24.86 5.14 -4.28
CA SER A 109 25.76 3.98 -4.33
C SER A 109 26.54 3.77 -3.03
N ASP A 110 26.56 4.77 -2.13
CA ASP A 110 27.11 4.61 -0.80
C ASP A 110 26.14 3.77 0.04
N CYS A 111 26.61 2.59 0.44
CA CYS A 111 25.79 1.64 1.18
C CYS A 111 25.44 2.13 2.59
N ASN A 112 26.13 3.14 3.14
CA ASN A 112 25.73 3.76 4.41
C ASN A 112 24.56 4.74 4.28
N SER A 113 24.21 5.12 3.05
CA SER A 113 23.09 6.01 2.78
C SER A 113 21.75 5.37 3.13
N ASP A 114 20.81 6.18 3.61
CA ASP A 114 19.41 5.82 3.85
C ASP A 114 18.63 5.46 2.58
N ILE A 115 19.18 5.78 1.40
CA ILE A 115 18.59 5.54 0.07
C ILE A 115 19.47 4.61 -0.79
N TYR A 116 20.28 3.77 -0.15
CA TYR A 116 21.03 2.72 -0.85
C TYR A 116 20.06 1.67 -1.43
N PRO A 117 20.04 1.45 -2.76
CA PRO A 117 19.02 0.63 -3.41
C PRO A 117 19.31 -0.88 -3.38
N GLY A 118 20.43 -1.30 -2.78
CA GLY A 118 20.88 -2.70 -2.78
C GLY A 118 21.87 -3.01 -3.90
N ARG A 119 22.29 -4.27 -3.99
CA ARG A 119 23.27 -4.72 -5.00
C ARG A 119 22.65 -4.96 -6.38
N GLY A 120 21.34 -5.01 -6.45
CA GLY A 120 20.54 -5.23 -7.65
C GLY A 120 19.05 -5.04 -7.32
N PRO A 121 18.18 -4.98 -8.34
CA PRO A 121 16.75 -5.03 -8.10
C PRO A 121 16.40 -6.35 -7.41
N ILE A 122 15.52 -6.26 -6.42
CA ILE A 122 14.94 -7.35 -5.65
C ILE A 122 16.05 -8.19 -4.99
N SER A 123 17.14 -7.54 -4.56
CA SER A 123 18.25 -8.20 -3.86
C SER A 123 17.90 -8.61 -2.43
N GLU A 124 16.94 -7.94 -1.81
CA GLU A 124 16.59 -8.17 -0.41
C GLU A 124 15.48 -9.22 -0.26
N PRO A 125 15.59 -10.14 0.72
CA PRO A 125 14.60 -11.20 0.91
C PRO A 125 13.19 -10.67 1.19
N GLU A 126 13.06 -9.51 1.84
CA GLU A 126 11.77 -8.88 2.10
C GLU A 126 11.09 -8.41 0.80
N ALA A 127 11.85 -7.80 -0.11
CA ALA A 127 11.34 -7.40 -1.43
C ALA A 127 11.05 -8.62 -2.32
N GLN A 128 11.88 -9.68 -2.23
CA GLN A 128 11.64 -10.95 -2.91
C GLN A 128 10.33 -11.59 -2.46
N ALA A 129 10.04 -11.59 -1.16
CA ALA A 129 8.82 -12.18 -0.61
C ALA A 129 7.56 -11.48 -1.15
N VAL A 130 7.54 -10.14 -1.16
CA VAL A 130 6.42 -9.36 -1.74
C VAL A 130 6.30 -9.63 -3.24
N THR A 131 7.42 -9.56 -3.97
CA THR A 131 7.44 -9.74 -5.43
C THR A 131 6.97 -11.15 -5.82
N TYR A 132 7.39 -12.18 -5.10
CA TYR A 132 6.96 -13.56 -5.34
C TYR A 132 5.48 -13.75 -5.00
N PHE A 133 5.06 -13.35 -3.80
CA PHE A 133 3.69 -13.57 -3.33
C PHE A 133 2.67 -12.80 -4.16
N VAL A 134 2.87 -11.48 -4.31
CA VAL A 134 1.94 -10.63 -5.07
C VAL A 134 2.08 -10.88 -6.56
N GLY A 135 3.30 -11.00 -7.08
CA GLY A 135 3.55 -11.16 -8.52
C GLY A 135 3.06 -12.49 -9.09
N SER A 136 3.07 -13.58 -8.31
CA SER A 136 2.54 -14.88 -8.74
C SER A 136 1.01 -14.90 -8.89
N ARG A 137 0.32 -13.90 -8.34
CA ARG A 137 -1.15 -13.78 -8.32
C ARG A 137 -1.61 -12.37 -8.69
N LYS A 138 -0.82 -11.63 -9.47
CA LYS A 138 -1.04 -10.21 -9.75
C LYS A 138 -2.43 -9.88 -10.33
N GLU A 139 -3.03 -10.82 -11.06
CA GLU A 139 -4.37 -10.68 -11.64
C GLU A 139 -5.50 -10.76 -10.59
N ASP A 140 -5.22 -11.32 -9.40
CA ASP A 140 -6.17 -11.38 -8.29
C ASP A 140 -6.21 -10.05 -7.52
N PHE A 141 -5.14 -9.25 -7.55
CA PHE A 141 -5.02 -8.08 -6.69
C PHE A 141 -5.70 -6.85 -7.29
N LEU A 142 -6.73 -6.35 -6.58
CA LEU A 142 -7.42 -5.10 -6.91
C LEU A 142 -6.72 -3.87 -6.34
N CYS A 143 -6.06 -4.03 -5.19
CA CYS A 143 -5.38 -2.95 -4.48
C CYS A 143 -4.00 -3.37 -3.98
N PHE A 144 -3.06 -2.43 -4.03
CA PHE A 144 -1.76 -2.50 -3.34
C PHE A 144 -1.54 -1.24 -2.51
N LEU A 145 -1.60 -1.36 -1.18
CA LEU A 145 -1.49 -0.25 -0.24
C LEU A 145 -0.22 -0.41 0.60
N THR A 146 0.79 0.43 0.39
CA THR A 146 2.01 0.43 1.21
C THR A 146 2.00 1.63 2.15
N ILE A 147 2.10 1.36 3.46
CA ILE A 147 1.88 2.36 4.51
C ILE A 147 3.21 2.78 5.11
N HIS A 148 3.42 4.08 5.10
CA HIS A 148 4.61 4.79 5.54
C HIS A 148 4.25 5.94 6.48
N SER A 149 5.27 6.59 7.02
CA SER A 149 5.16 7.95 7.56
C SER A 149 6.44 8.72 7.27
N TYR A 150 6.45 10.04 7.24
CA TYR A 150 5.37 10.98 7.53
C TYR A 150 5.22 11.98 6.38
N GLY A 151 4.13 12.74 6.38
CA GLY A 151 3.94 13.86 5.47
C GLY A 151 2.48 14.15 5.12
N GLN A 152 1.55 13.34 5.61
CA GLN A 152 0.12 13.41 5.28
C GLN A 152 -0.09 13.43 3.76
N LEU A 153 0.37 12.38 3.08
CA LEU A 153 0.29 12.25 1.62
C LEU A 153 -0.39 10.94 1.24
N LEU A 154 -1.14 10.98 0.13
CA LEU A 154 -1.52 9.79 -0.63
C LEU A 154 -0.79 9.85 -1.97
N LEU A 155 0.26 9.05 -2.11
CA LEU A 155 1.08 9.05 -3.32
C LEU A 155 0.57 7.99 -4.29
N ILE A 156 0.39 8.40 -5.53
CA ILE A 156 0.06 7.53 -6.66
C ILE A 156 1.31 7.32 -7.55
N PRO A 157 1.34 6.28 -8.40
CA PRO A 157 2.40 6.10 -9.37
C PRO A 157 2.42 7.21 -10.43
N TYR A 158 3.57 7.51 -11.03
CA TYR A 158 4.88 6.92 -10.74
C TYR A 158 5.73 7.83 -9.84
N GLY A 159 6.68 7.23 -9.16
CA GLY A 159 7.77 7.91 -8.48
C GLY A 159 8.79 8.50 -9.45
N HIS A 160 8.93 7.92 -10.65
CA HIS A 160 9.82 8.39 -11.68
C HIS A 160 9.12 9.42 -12.59
N PRO A 161 9.72 10.61 -12.86
CA PRO A 161 9.04 11.72 -13.54
C PRO A 161 8.70 11.44 -15.01
N ASP A 162 9.43 10.53 -15.65
CA ASP A 162 9.23 10.19 -17.07
C ASP A 162 8.08 9.20 -17.32
N PHE A 163 7.39 8.73 -16.26
CA PHE A 163 6.33 7.73 -16.36
C PHE A 163 5.02 8.26 -15.79
N THR A 164 3.90 7.86 -16.39
CA THR A 164 2.54 8.17 -15.92
C THR A 164 1.69 6.92 -15.99
N ALA A 165 0.92 6.64 -14.94
CA ALA A 165 0.02 5.50 -14.91
C ALA A 165 -1.08 5.64 -15.97
N SER A 166 -1.40 4.56 -16.70
CA SER A 166 -2.45 4.63 -17.74
C SER A 166 -3.85 4.92 -17.17
N ASN A 167 -4.05 4.72 -15.87
CA ASN A 167 -5.25 5.05 -15.12
C ASN A 167 -5.03 6.20 -14.12
N TYR A 168 -4.15 7.14 -14.44
CA TYR A 168 -3.80 8.30 -13.59
C TYR A 168 -5.04 9.04 -13.04
N ASP A 169 -6.01 9.36 -13.90
CA ASP A 169 -7.20 10.12 -13.50
C ASP A 169 -8.05 9.38 -12.47
N GLU A 170 -8.14 8.05 -12.59
CA GLU A 170 -8.84 7.20 -11.62
C GLU A 170 -8.09 7.17 -10.28
N LEU A 171 -6.77 7.01 -10.31
CA LEU A 171 -5.94 7.03 -9.11
C LEU A 171 -6.02 8.38 -8.38
N MET A 172 -6.00 9.49 -9.12
CA MET A 172 -6.18 10.83 -8.56
C MET A 172 -7.57 10.98 -7.91
N LYS A 173 -8.63 10.63 -8.64
CA LYS A 173 -10.01 10.71 -8.12
C LYS A 173 -10.18 9.90 -6.84
N VAL A 174 -9.81 8.62 -6.85
CA VAL A 174 -9.95 7.73 -5.69
C VAL A 174 -9.09 8.19 -4.53
N GLY A 175 -7.89 8.71 -4.80
CA GLY A 175 -7.01 9.30 -3.79
C GLY A 175 -7.60 10.56 -3.17
N GLU A 176 -8.20 11.46 -3.95
CA GLU A 176 -8.85 12.68 -3.46
C GLU A 176 -10.05 12.36 -2.59
N GLU A 177 -10.91 11.43 -3.02
CA GLU A 177 -12.04 10.97 -2.20
C GLU A 177 -11.57 10.29 -0.89
N ALA A 178 -10.47 9.53 -0.92
CA ALA A 178 -9.87 8.96 0.27
C ALA A 178 -9.28 10.03 1.21
N ALA A 179 -8.66 11.08 0.66
CA ALA A 179 -8.18 12.23 1.43
C ALA A 179 -9.33 13.02 2.08
N GLU A 180 -10.47 13.15 1.40
CA GLU A 180 -11.69 13.72 1.98
C GLU A 180 -12.25 12.84 3.11
N ALA A 181 -12.20 11.52 2.98
CA ALA A 181 -12.63 10.59 4.02
C ALA A 181 -11.77 10.76 5.28
N ILE A 182 -10.45 10.82 5.14
CA ILE A 182 -9.49 11.14 6.20
C ILE A 182 -9.84 12.49 6.86
N LEU A 183 -10.04 13.54 6.05
CA LEU A 183 -10.33 14.89 6.54
C LEU A 183 -11.58 14.93 7.45
N LYS A 184 -12.60 14.13 7.12
CA LYS A 184 -13.87 14.10 7.87
C LYS A 184 -13.76 13.48 9.26
N VAL A 185 -12.69 12.73 9.57
CA VAL A 185 -12.52 12.07 10.88
C VAL A 185 -12.03 13.06 11.94
N HIS A 186 -10.81 13.59 11.81
CA HIS A 186 -10.26 14.59 12.76
C HIS A 186 -9.67 15.84 12.09
N GLY A 187 -10.06 16.14 10.85
CA GLY A 187 -9.69 17.40 10.19
C GLY A 187 -8.27 17.45 9.64
N LYS A 188 -7.58 16.32 9.45
CA LYS A 188 -6.25 16.30 8.82
C LYS A 188 -6.33 16.29 7.31
N THR A 189 -5.67 17.27 6.69
CA THR A 189 -5.56 17.38 5.25
C THR A 189 -4.41 16.51 4.72
N TYR A 190 -4.73 15.63 3.76
CA TYR A 190 -3.73 14.87 3.02
C TYR A 190 -3.64 15.40 1.59
N ARG A 191 -2.42 15.54 1.06
CA ARG A 191 -2.21 15.90 -0.36
C ARG A 191 -2.11 14.63 -1.20
N VAL A 192 -2.73 14.67 -2.38
CA VAL A 192 -2.75 13.54 -3.32
C VAL A 192 -1.92 13.88 -4.54
N GLY A 193 -1.12 12.94 -5.04
CA GLY A 193 -0.39 13.13 -6.30
C GLY A 193 0.74 12.15 -6.51
N THR A 194 1.44 12.28 -7.64
CA THR A 194 2.65 11.50 -7.92
C THR A 194 3.78 11.92 -6.98
N SER A 195 4.72 11.02 -6.66
CA SER A 195 5.83 11.40 -5.79
C SER A 195 6.61 12.63 -6.29
N PRO A 196 6.97 12.77 -7.59
CA PRO A 196 7.60 13.98 -8.11
C PRO A 196 6.78 15.27 -7.89
N ALA A 197 5.45 15.21 -7.99
CA ALA A 197 4.60 16.39 -7.91
C ALA A 197 4.39 16.89 -6.47
N VAL A 198 4.29 16.00 -5.49
CA VAL A 198 3.93 16.39 -4.11
C VAL A 198 4.99 16.12 -3.05
N LEU A 199 6.04 15.35 -3.39
CA LEU A 199 7.10 14.94 -2.46
C LEU A 199 8.51 15.11 -3.08
N TYR A 200 8.98 14.11 -3.83
CA TYR A 200 10.22 14.10 -4.61
C TYR A 200 10.21 12.90 -5.58
N PRO A 201 11.00 12.95 -6.68
CA PRO A 201 11.14 11.80 -7.58
C PRO A 201 11.91 10.65 -6.94
N ASN A 202 11.55 9.41 -7.24
CA ASN A 202 12.23 8.20 -6.76
C ASN A 202 12.12 7.06 -7.77
N SER A 203 12.96 6.04 -7.60
CA SER A 203 12.89 4.76 -8.30
C SER A 203 12.92 3.58 -7.34
N GLY A 204 12.45 2.42 -7.80
CA GLY A 204 12.53 1.16 -7.07
C GLY A 204 11.54 1.03 -5.91
N SER A 205 10.44 1.77 -5.96
CA SER A 205 9.39 1.71 -4.95
C SER A 205 8.46 0.51 -5.14
N SER A 206 7.92 -0.03 -4.05
CA SER A 206 6.97 -1.15 -4.07
C SER A 206 5.68 -0.78 -4.80
N ARG A 207 5.18 0.44 -4.59
CA ARG A 207 3.98 0.98 -5.26
C ARG A 207 4.14 1.02 -6.79
N ASP A 208 5.26 1.54 -7.28
CA ASP A 208 5.48 1.63 -8.72
C ASP A 208 5.65 0.24 -9.33
N TRP A 209 6.34 -0.68 -8.64
CA TRP A 209 6.45 -2.07 -9.06
C TRP A 209 5.07 -2.74 -9.14
N ALA A 210 4.23 -2.58 -8.12
CA ALA A 210 2.87 -3.12 -8.11
C ALA A 210 2.06 -2.59 -9.29
N ARG A 211 2.21 -1.30 -9.62
CA ARG A 211 1.54 -0.72 -10.79
C ARG A 211 2.06 -1.27 -12.10
N MET A 212 3.36 -1.56 -12.21
CA MET A 212 3.95 -2.25 -13.37
C MET A 212 3.48 -3.71 -13.51
N GLN A 213 2.91 -4.30 -12.47
CA GLN A 213 2.22 -5.60 -12.53
C GLN A 213 0.74 -5.47 -12.90
N ASP A 214 0.29 -4.29 -13.33
CA ASP A 214 -1.10 -3.97 -13.70
C ASP A 214 -2.12 -4.06 -12.56
N ILE A 215 -1.65 -4.05 -11.30
CA ILE A 215 -2.55 -3.86 -10.15
C ILE A 215 -3.17 -2.46 -10.26
N PRO A 216 -4.51 -2.33 -10.26
CA PRO A 216 -5.15 -1.10 -10.71
C PRO A 216 -5.06 0.03 -9.68
N LEU A 217 -5.30 -0.25 -8.40
CA LEU A 217 -5.30 0.77 -7.34
C LEU A 217 -4.08 0.61 -6.44
N THR A 218 -3.01 1.35 -6.76
CA THR A 218 -1.75 1.30 -6.00
C THR A 218 -1.49 2.64 -5.31
N PHE A 219 -1.35 2.63 -3.99
CA PHE A 219 -1.16 3.85 -3.19
C PHE A 219 -0.05 3.67 -2.16
N THR A 220 0.71 4.74 -1.94
CA THR A 220 1.54 4.89 -0.75
C THR A 220 0.86 5.87 0.20
N PHE A 221 0.64 5.48 1.45
CA PHE A 221 0.20 6.39 2.49
C PHE A 221 1.43 6.92 3.23
N GLU A 222 1.60 8.24 3.31
CA GLU A 222 2.52 8.88 4.26
C GLU A 222 1.65 9.43 5.40
N LEU A 223 1.60 8.74 6.54
CA LEU A 223 0.72 9.07 7.65
C LEU A 223 1.15 10.36 8.38
N ARG A 224 0.51 10.66 9.52
CA ARG A 224 0.89 11.80 10.37
C ARG A 224 2.37 11.75 10.75
N ASP A 225 3.01 12.90 10.97
CA ASP A 225 2.49 14.27 10.86
C ASP A 225 3.12 15.02 9.67
N ASN A 226 3.18 16.36 9.72
CA ASN A 226 3.85 17.20 8.72
C ASN A 226 5.24 17.67 9.17
N GLY A 227 5.88 16.95 10.08
CA GLY A 227 7.26 17.20 10.53
C GLY A 227 7.42 17.83 11.92
N THR A 228 6.36 17.96 12.71
CA THR A 228 6.48 18.43 14.11
C THR A 228 7.19 17.38 14.97
N TYR A 229 6.78 16.13 14.84
CA TYR A 229 7.36 14.96 15.48
C TYR A 229 8.02 14.01 14.48
N GLY A 230 7.57 14.04 13.22
CA GLY A 230 8.08 13.17 12.17
C GLY A 230 7.94 11.69 12.53
N PHE A 231 9.08 10.99 12.65
CA PHE A 231 9.09 9.56 12.97
C PHE A 231 8.86 9.26 14.46
N GLU A 232 8.92 10.25 15.34
CA GLU A 232 8.75 10.12 16.79
C GLU A 232 7.37 10.63 17.23
N LEU A 233 6.35 10.36 16.42
CA LEU A 233 4.96 10.70 16.69
C LEU A 233 4.52 10.17 18.08
N PRO A 234 3.93 11.01 18.95
CA PRO A 234 3.54 10.63 20.30
C PRO A 234 2.51 9.49 20.33
N GLN A 235 2.46 8.72 21.42
CA GLN A 235 1.57 7.56 21.53
C GLN A 235 0.09 7.96 21.52
N GLU A 236 -0.24 9.11 22.08
CA GLU A 236 -1.58 9.69 22.08
C GLU A 236 -2.10 10.00 20.66
N GLU A 237 -1.20 10.18 19.70
CA GLU A 237 -1.52 10.43 18.29
C GLU A 237 -1.73 9.12 17.49
N ILE A 238 -1.42 7.94 18.07
CA ILE A 238 -1.60 6.65 17.38
C ILE A 238 -3.07 6.44 17.02
N GLN A 239 -3.98 6.51 18.01
CA GLN A 239 -5.39 6.23 17.76
C GLN A 239 -6.02 7.20 16.76
N PRO A 240 -5.88 8.54 16.90
CA PRO A 240 -6.39 9.49 15.91
C PRO A 240 -5.84 9.26 14.49
N THR A 241 -4.54 8.96 14.37
CA THR A 241 -3.92 8.67 13.07
C THR A 241 -4.50 7.40 12.44
N CYS A 242 -4.68 6.35 13.24
CA CYS A 242 -5.23 5.09 12.77
C CYS A 242 -6.70 5.19 12.34
N GLU A 243 -7.51 5.94 13.07
CA GLU A 243 -8.93 6.19 12.73
C GLU A 243 -9.08 6.90 11.38
N GLU A 244 -8.26 7.92 11.15
CA GLU A 244 -8.18 8.64 9.87
C GLU A 244 -7.73 7.75 8.73
N ALA A 245 -6.57 7.11 8.90
CA ALA A 245 -5.97 6.25 7.89
C ALA A 245 -6.90 5.07 7.53
N TYR A 246 -7.64 4.55 8.51
CA TYR A 246 -8.64 3.51 8.29
C TYR A 246 -9.75 4.00 7.36
N SER A 247 -10.27 5.22 7.56
CA SER A 247 -11.29 5.80 6.69
C SER A 247 -10.81 5.96 5.25
N GLY A 248 -9.58 6.46 5.04
CA GLY A 248 -8.99 6.57 3.72
C GLY A 248 -8.74 5.22 3.04
N ALA A 249 -8.12 4.27 3.74
CA ALA A 249 -7.85 2.94 3.20
C ALA A 249 -9.15 2.17 2.88
N LEU A 250 -10.15 2.25 3.77
CA LEU A 250 -11.45 1.62 3.57
C LEU A 250 -12.19 2.19 2.36
N HIS A 251 -12.09 3.50 2.09
CA HIS A 251 -12.66 4.12 0.90
C HIS A 251 -12.08 3.51 -0.38
N ILE A 252 -10.76 3.41 -0.48
CA ILE A 252 -10.07 2.83 -1.65
C ILE A 252 -10.50 1.37 -1.85
N ILE A 253 -10.51 0.57 -0.79
CA ILE A 253 -10.90 -0.85 -0.85
C ILE A 253 -12.37 -1.00 -1.22
N THR A 254 -13.24 -0.15 -0.69
CA THR A 254 -14.67 -0.12 -1.02
C THR A 254 -14.91 0.20 -2.48
N TYR A 255 -14.19 1.20 -3.01
CA TYR A 255 -14.25 1.56 -4.43
C TYR A 255 -13.82 0.39 -5.33
N ALA A 256 -12.70 -0.27 -4.98
CA ALA A 256 -12.19 -1.43 -5.71
C ALA A 256 -13.21 -2.57 -5.77
N HIS A 257 -13.81 -2.88 -4.62
CA HIS A 257 -14.87 -3.87 -4.51
C HIS A 257 -16.07 -3.51 -5.40
N ASP A 258 -16.61 -2.29 -5.28
CA ASP A 258 -17.83 -1.92 -6.00
C ASP A 258 -17.62 -1.89 -7.50
N LYS A 259 -16.47 -1.37 -7.96
CA LYS A 259 -16.11 -1.42 -9.38
C LYS A 259 -16.09 -2.84 -9.92
N THR A 260 -15.57 -3.79 -9.15
CA THR A 260 -15.40 -5.19 -9.59
C THR A 260 -16.70 -6.00 -9.49
N PHE A 261 -17.38 -5.95 -8.35
CA PHE A 261 -18.49 -6.84 -8.04
C PHE A 261 -19.87 -6.26 -8.41
N ASN A 262 -20.05 -4.93 -8.37
CA ASN A 262 -21.30 -4.31 -8.83
C ASN A 262 -21.30 -4.11 -10.36
N GLY A 263 -20.13 -3.89 -10.96
CA GLY A 263 -19.95 -3.87 -12.41
C GLY A 263 -20.30 -5.22 -13.06
N ALA A 264 -19.84 -6.32 -12.47
CA ALA A 264 -20.14 -7.68 -12.95
C ALA A 264 -21.64 -8.01 -12.89
N ALA A 265 -22.34 -7.60 -11.83
CA ALA A 265 -23.79 -7.79 -11.69
C ALA A 265 -24.58 -7.02 -12.76
N ALA A 266 -24.17 -5.79 -13.09
CA ALA A 266 -24.80 -4.99 -14.14
C ALA A 266 -24.56 -5.59 -15.54
N THR A 267 -23.35 -6.09 -15.83
CA THR A 267 -23.06 -6.76 -17.11
C THR A 267 -23.78 -8.10 -17.26
N ALA A 268 -23.91 -8.88 -16.19
CA ALA A 268 -24.71 -10.09 -16.21
C ALA A 268 -26.18 -9.75 -16.45
N ALA A 269 -26.76 -8.80 -15.71
CA ALA A 269 -28.13 -8.36 -15.93
C ALA A 269 -28.38 -7.84 -17.36
N ALA A 270 -27.43 -7.10 -17.94
CA ALA A 270 -27.46 -6.64 -19.33
C ALA A 270 -27.42 -7.82 -20.33
N LEU A 271 -26.54 -8.81 -20.12
CA LEU A 271 -26.46 -10.01 -20.96
C LEU A 271 -27.76 -10.84 -20.90
N TRP A 272 -28.31 -11.06 -19.71
CA TRP A 272 -29.58 -11.77 -19.52
C TRP A 272 -30.76 -11.03 -20.17
N THR A 273 -30.82 -9.70 -20.05
CA THR A 273 -31.86 -8.89 -20.72
C THR A 273 -31.69 -8.88 -22.24
N THR A 274 -30.45 -8.85 -22.76
CA THR A 274 -30.21 -9.00 -24.21
C THR A 274 -30.54 -10.40 -24.73
N LEU A 275 -30.28 -11.46 -23.96
CA LEU A 275 -30.64 -12.84 -24.32
C LEU A 275 -32.16 -13.02 -24.33
N LEU A 276 -32.87 -12.50 -23.32
CA LEU A 276 -34.35 -12.45 -23.29
C LEU A 276 -34.93 -11.64 -24.46
N ALA A 277 -34.23 -10.59 -24.90
CA ALA A 277 -34.64 -9.78 -26.05
C ALA A 277 -34.30 -10.42 -27.42
N LEU A 278 -33.32 -11.32 -27.49
CA LEU A 278 -32.82 -11.94 -28.73
C LEU A 278 -33.38 -13.35 -29.01
N GLY A 279 -34.12 -13.97 -28.08
CA GLY A 279 -34.87 -15.21 -28.31
C GLY A 279 -35.05 -16.02 -27.01
N VAL A 280 -36.14 -16.74 -26.74
CA VAL A 280 -36.96 -17.52 -27.66
C VAL A 280 -38.35 -17.76 -27.04
N HIS A 281 -39.42 -17.51 -27.80
CA HIS A 281 -40.65 -18.30 -27.69
C HIS A 281 -40.30 -19.75 -28.07
N LEU A 282 -39.84 -20.57 -27.11
CA LEU A 282 -39.83 -22.01 -27.29
C LEU A 282 -41.20 -22.52 -26.85
N MET A 283 -42.04 -22.81 -27.85
CA MET A 283 -42.94 -23.96 -27.78
C MET A 283 -42.12 -25.24 -27.69
#